data_AF-A0A935XSW0-F1
#
_entry.id   AF-A0A935XSW0-F1
#
_cell.length_a   1.000
_cell.length_b   1.000
_cell.length_c   1.000
_cell.angle_alpha   90.00
_cell.angle_beta   90.00
_cell.angle_gamma   90.00
#
_symmetry.space_group_name_H-M   'P 1'
#
loop_
_entity.id
_entity.type
_entity.pdbx_description
1 polymer ?
#
loop_
_entity_poly.entity_id
_entity_poly.type
_entity_poly.pdbx_seq_one_letter_code
_entity_poly.pdbx_strand_id
1 'polypeptide(L)'
;MKIARLACALALLPLAALAHHGWSEYDSSKLLKLTGRIQAAGYEHPHGYIKLVVPGKTWHAVLAPPSRMEARGLPRDALKAGVEATVEGYANRSKPEEMRAERIFIAGKTVELR
;
A
#
# COMPACT_ATOMS: atom_id res chain seq x y z
N MET A 1 66.44 4.56 -13.70
CA MET A 1 65.19 3.75 -13.81
C MET A 1 64.83 3.15 -12.46
N LYS A 2 63.80 3.66 -11.77
CA LYS A 2 62.97 2.91 -10.81
C LYS A 2 61.58 3.56 -10.83
N ILE A 3 60.60 2.87 -11.41
CA ILE A 3 59.24 3.35 -11.65
C ILE A 3 58.47 3.17 -10.34
N ALA A 4 58.01 4.26 -9.74
CA ALA A 4 57.16 4.21 -8.55
C ALA A 4 55.77 3.70 -8.96
N ARG A 5 55.32 2.59 -8.36
CA ARG A 5 53.97 2.04 -8.58
C ARG A 5 52.99 2.82 -7.71
N LEU A 6 52.21 3.69 -8.33
CA LEU A 6 51.08 4.36 -7.69
C LEU A 6 49.92 3.35 -7.60
N ALA A 7 49.74 2.75 -6.43
CA ALA A 7 48.59 1.90 -6.15
C ALA A 7 47.35 2.79 -5.99
N CYS A 8 46.52 2.87 -7.02
CA CYS A 8 45.24 3.57 -6.99
C CYS A 8 44.25 2.69 -6.22
N ALA A 9 44.02 3.00 -4.95
CA ALA A 9 43.00 2.34 -4.13
C ALA A 9 41.62 2.79 -4.62
N LEU A 10 40.93 1.91 -5.35
CA LEU A 10 39.57 2.14 -5.82
C LEU A 10 38.62 2.00 -4.62
N ALA A 11 38.20 3.11 -4.03
CA ALA A 11 37.21 3.11 -2.96
C ALA A 11 35.83 2.73 -3.53
N LEU A 12 35.36 1.52 -3.21
CA LEU A 12 33.99 1.09 -3.47
C LEU A 12 33.06 1.83 -2.49
N LEU A 13 32.46 2.93 -2.94
CA LEU A 13 31.34 3.55 -2.24
C LEU A 13 30.11 2.63 -2.37
N PRO A 14 29.48 2.19 -1.26
CA PRO A 14 28.22 1.47 -1.36
C PRO A 14 27.16 2.48 -1.82
N LEU A 15 26.73 2.39 -3.08
CA LEU A 15 25.47 3.01 -3.48
C LEU A 15 24.37 2.30 -2.71
N ALA A 16 23.81 2.98 -1.71
CA ALA A 16 22.53 2.59 -1.13
C ALA A 16 21.49 2.62 -2.25
N ALA A 17 21.24 1.49 -2.89
CA ALA A 17 20.12 1.34 -3.80
C ALA A 17 18.85 1.46 -2.95
N LEU A 18 18.26 2.66 -2.90
CA LEU A 18 16.89 2.83 -2.43
C LEU A 18 15.96 2.15 -3.42
N ALA A 19 15.76 0.84 -3.25
CA ALA A 19 14.59 0.18 -3.78
C ALA A 19 13.38 0.62 -2.94
N HIS A 20 12.88 1.84 -3.17
CA HIS A 20 11.46 2.06 -2.94
C HIS A 20 10.76 1.25 -4.03
N HIS A 21 10.41 0.00 -3.71
CA HIS A 21 9.52 -0.83 -4.52
C HIS A 21 8.19 -0.11 -4.62
N GLY A 22 8.14 0.81 -5.57
CA GLY A 22 7.09 1.78 -5.71
C GLY A 22 5.79 1.10 -6.12
N TRP A 23 4.71 1.85 -5.99
CA TRP A 23 3.36 1.45 -6.39
C TRP A 23 3.18 1.31 -7.91
N SER A 24 4.24 1.00 -8.66
CA SER A 24 4.26 0.81 -10.12
C SER A 24 3.50 -0.44 -10.58
N GLU A 25 3.36 -1.43 -9.69
CA GLU A 25 2.51 -2.60 -9.89
C GLU A 25 1.02 -2.24 -9.99
N TYR A 26 0.64 -1.01 -9.65
CA TYR A 26 -0.74 -0.54 -9.71
C TYR A 26 -0.94 0.39 -10.90
N ASP A 27 -2.12 0.31 -11.49
CA ASP A 27 -2.49 1.15 -12.62
C ASP A 27 -3.03 2.52 -12.15
N SER A 28 -2.13 3.48 -11.96
CA SER A 28 -2.47 4.84 -11.54
C SER A 28 -3.26 5.64 -12.58
N SER A 29 -3.45 5.12 -13.80
CA SER A 29 -4.23 5.79 -14.84
C SER A 29 -5.74 5.69 -14.61
N LYS A 30 -6.19 4.73 -13.79
CA LYS A 30 -7.61 4.44 -13.57
C LYS A 30 -7.93 4.31 -12.09
N LEU A 31 -8.51 5.38 -11.53
CA LEU A 31 -9.04 5.35 -10.17
C LEU A 31 -10.29 4.44 -10.13
N LEU A 32 -10.28 3.47 -9.22
CA LEU A 32 -11.42 2.65 -8.86
C LEU A 32 -12.07 3.21 -7.60
N LYS A 33 -13.39 3.15 -7.53
CA LYS A 33 -14.19 3.43 -6.34
C LYS A 33 -15.12 2.25 -6.10
N LEU A 34 -14.95 1.58 -4.97
CA LEU A 34 -15.62 0.32 -4.65
C LEU A 34 -16.29 0.42 -3.29
N THR A 35 -17.60 0.17 -3.23
CA THR A 35 -18.38 0.12 -1.99
C THR A 35 -18.77 -1.31 -1.69
N GLY A 36 -18.50 -1.77 -0.46
CA GLY A 36 -18.73 -3.15 -0.08
C GLY A 36 -18.64 -3.39 1.42
N ARG A 37 -18.78 -4.66 1.81
CA ARG A 37 -18.69 -5.11 3.20
C ARG A 37 -17.29 -5.66 3.49
N ILE A 38 -16.69 -5.29 4.61
CA ILE A 38 -15.44 -5.88 5.06
C ILE A 38 -15.70 -7.33 5.48
N GLN A 39 -15.02 -8.29 4.87
CA GLN A 39 -15.01 -9.69 5.31
C GLN A 39 -13.94 -9.94 6.36
N ALA A 40 -12.76 -9.34 6.19
CA ALA A 40 -11.63 -9.46 7.10
C ALA A 40 -10.73 -8.23 6.99
N ALA A 41 -9.98 -7.95 8.04
CA ALA A 41 -8.91 -6.96 8.05
C ALA A 41 -7.69 -7.54 8.75
N GLY A 42 -6.51 -7.03 8.41
CA GLY A 42 -5.26 -7.53 8.98
C GLY A 42 -4.08 -6.63 8.66
N TYR A 43 -2.89 -7.22 8.80
CA TYR A 43 -1.63 -6.52 8.62
C TYR A 43 -0.64 -7.40 7.86
N GLU A 44 -0.04 -6.83 6.82
CA GLU A 44 1.09 -7.38 6.07
C GLU A 44 2.20 -6.33 6.14
N HIS A 45 3.17 -6.52 7.04
CA HIS A 45 4.16 -5.50 7.38
C HIS A 45 4.84 -4.90 6.12
N PRO A 46 4.81 -3.56 5.90
CA PRO A 46 4.41 -2.53 6.85
C PRO A 46 2.95 -2.01 6.72
N HIS A 47 2.09 -2.62 5.90
CA HIS A 47 0.77 -2.12 5.52
C HIS A 47 -0.41 -2.88 6.17
N GLY A 48 -1.52 -2.18 6.44
CA GLY A 48 -2.79 -2.84 6.72
C GLY A 48 -3.46 -3.36 5.45
N TYR A 49 -4.45 -4.23 5.59
CA TYR A 49 -5.35 -4.60 4.48
C TYR A 49 -6.78 -4.81 4.97
N ILE A 50 -7.74 -4.72 4.03
CA ILE A 50 -9.08 -5.31 4.17
C ILE A 50 -9.40 -6.22 2.98
N LYS A 51 -10.18 -7.28 3.24
CA LYS A 51 -10.92 -8.03 2.21
C LYS A 51 -12.30 -7.39 2.07
N LEU A 52 -12.52 -6.63 1.00
CA LEU A 52 -13.77 -5.91 0.71
C LEU A 52 -14.63 -6.71 -0.26
N VAL A 53 -15.79 -7.17 0.18
CA VAL A 53 -16.74 -7.91 -0.64
C VAL A 53 -17.64 -6.93 -1.38
N VAL A 54 -17.62 -7.01 -2.71
CA VAL A 54 -18.49 -6.28 -3.64
C VAL A 54 -19.27 -7.30 -4.50
N PRO A 55 -20.28 -6.89 -5.28
CA PRO A 55 -20.99 -7.82 -6.16
C PRO A 55 -20.03 -8.58 -7.10
N GLY A 56 -20.02 -9.91 -7.00
CA GLY A 56 -19.24 -10.80 -7.86
C GLY A 56 -17.73 -10.83 -7.61
N LYS A 57 -17.19 -10.14 -6.59
CA LYS A 57 -15.75 -10.09 -6.33
C LYS A 57 -15.42 -9.76 -4.88
N THR A 58 -14.33 -10.32 -4.37
CA THR A 58 -13.70 -9.86 -3.11
C THR A 58 -12.38 -9.19 -3.45
N TRP A 59 -12.18 -7.96 -3.01
CA TRP A 59 -10.94 -7.22 -3.21
C TRP A 59 -10.05 -7.29 -1.98
N HIS A 60 -8.77 -7.62 -2.18
CA HIS A 60 -7.72 -7.33 -1.22
C HIS A 60 -7.29 -5.87 -1.40
N ALA A 61 -7.77 -4.99 -0.53
CA ALA A 61 -7.36 -3.58 -0.53
C ALA A 61 -6.18 -3.37 0.42
N VAL A 62 -5.00 -3.10 -0.14
CA VAL A 62 -3.78 -2.73 0.59
C VAL A 62 -3.92 -1.29 1.07
N LEU A 63 -3.95 -1.11 2.38
CA LEU A 63 -4.13 0.17 3.05
C LEU A 63 -2.78 0.82 3.40
N ALA A 64 -2.82 1.91 4.16
CA ALA A 64 -1.62 2.52 4.74
C ALA A 64 -1.06 1.69 5.92
N PRO A 65 0.16 2.00 6.39
CA PRO A 65 0.62 1.53 7.68
C PRO A 65 -0.36 1.91 8.81
N PRO A 66 -0.63 1.02 9.78
CA PRO A 66 -1.56 1.25 10.88
C PRO A 66 -1.28 2.52 11.66
N SER A 67 -0.02 2.85 11.93
CA SER A 67 0.33 4.10 12.61
C SER A 67 -0.16 5.34 11.86
N ARG A 68 -0.11 5.33 10.52
CA ARG A 68 -0.66 6.41 9.68
C ARG A 68 -2.18 6.43 9.74
N MET A 69 -2.82 5.27 9.63
CA MET A 69 -4.29 5.16 9.70
C MET A 69 -4.80 5.67 11.05
N GLU A 70 -4.21 5.20 12.15
CA GLU A 70 -4.54 5.60 13.51
C GLU A 70 -4.33 7.11 13.71
N ALA A 71 -3.18 7.66 13.27
CA ALA A 71 -2.91 9.11 13.33
C ALA A 71 -3.89 9.96 12.49
N ARG A 72 -4.53 9.37 11.47
CA ARG A 72 -5.53 10.03 10.63
C ARG A 72 -6.97 9.69 11.04
N GLY A 73 -7.16 9.10 12.23
CA GLY A 73 -8.49 8.86 12.80
C GLY A 73 -9.20 7.60 12.32
N LEU A 74 -8.46 6.64 11.75
CA LEU A 74 -8.92 5.29 11.41
C LEU A 74 -8.29 4.25 12.35
N PRO A 75 -8.88 4.02 13.53
CA PRO A 75 -8.42 2.98 14.44
C PRO A 75 -8.77 1.58 13.88
N ARG A 76 -8.03 0.56 14.32
CA ARG A 76 -8.16 -0.83 13.80
C ARG A 76 -9.54 -1.43 14.02
N ASP A 77 -10.19 -1.09 15.11
CA ASP A 77 -11.54 -1.53 15.47
C ASP A 77 -12.62 -1.02 14.51
N ALA A 78 -12.36 0.06 13.77
CA ALA A 78 -13.22 0.54 12.70
C ALA A 78 -13.25 -0.39 11.48
N LEU A 79 -12.21 -1.22 11.26
CA LEU A 79 -12.06 -2.12 10.11
C LEU A 79 -12.60 -3.54 10.35
N LYS A 80 -13.56 -3.70 11.28
CA LYS A 80 -14.10 -5.02 11.62
C LYS A 80 -14.98 -5.62 10.51
N ALA A 81 -15.07 -6.95 10.51
CA ALA A 81 -15.96 -7.67 9.60
C ALA A 81 -17.42 -7.20 9.72
N GLY A 82 -18.12 -7.16 8.58
CA GLY A 82 -19.51 -6.73 8.46
C GLY A 82 -19.72 -5.22 8.31
N VAL A 83 -18.70 -4.40 8.58
CA VAL A 83 -18.75 -2.94 8.35
C VAL A 83 -18.73 -2.64 6.87
N GLU A 84 -19.58 -1.69 6.45
CA GLU A 84 -19.54 -1.15 5.10
C GLU A 84 -18.45 -0.08 4.98
N ALA A 85 -17.70 -0.14 3.88
CA ALA A 85 -16.71 0.85 3.53
C ALA A 85 -16.74 1.11 2.03
N THR A 86 -16.36 2.33 1.65
CA THR A 86 -15.99 2.65 0.26
C THR A 86 -14.50 2.86 0.19
N VAL A 87 -13.83 2.23 -0.78
CA VAL A 87 -12.39 2.37 -1.00
C VAL A 87 -12.16 2.97 -2.38
N GLU A 88 -11.38 4.04 -2.42
CA GLU A 88 -10.82 4.58 -3.66
C GLU A 88 -9.37 4.14 -3.79
N GLY A 89 -8.95 3.77 -5.00
CA GLY A 89 -7.59 3.32 -5.23
C GLY A 89 -7.34 2.77 -6.63
N TYR A 90 -6.24 2.04 -6.80
CA TYR A 90 -5.78 1.59 -8.12
C TYR A 90 -5.62 0.07 -8.12
N ALA A 91 -6.12 -0.60 -9.15
CA ALA A 91 -5.96 -2.04 -9.29
C ALA A 91 -4.50 -2.42 -9.53
N ASN A 92 -4.08 -3.56 -8.99
CA ASN A 92 -2.83 -4.18 -9.36
C ASN A 92 -2.92 -4.67 -10.82
N ARG A 93 -1.83 -4.53 -11.58
CA ARG A 93 -1.73 -4.90 -13.00
C ARG A 93 -1.73 -6.41 -13.23
N SER A 94 -1.27 -7.19 -12.26
CA SER A 94 -1.06 -8.64 -12.37
C SER A 94 -1.87 -9.46 -11.36
N LYS A 95 -2.30 -8.85 -10.26
CA LYS A 95 -3.16 -9.49 -9.25
C LYS A 95 -4.58 -8.93 -9.36
N PRO A 96 -5.49 -9.60 -10.11
CA PRO A 96 -6.78 -9.01 -10.45
C PRO A 96 -7.64 -8.68 -9.23
N GLU A 97 -7.44 -9.34 -8.09
CA GLU A 97 -8.20 -9.10 -6.85
C GLU A 97 -7.56 -8.09 -5.90
N GLU A 98 -6.40 -7.54 -6.23
CA GLU A 98 -5.69 -6.61 -5.36
C GLU A 98 -5.85 -5.17 -5.83
N MET A 99 -6.03 -4.25 -4.89
CA MET A 99 -5.93 -2.82 -5.13
C MET A 99 -5.07 -2.14 -4.07
N ARG A 100 -4.39 -1.08 -4.47
CA ARG A 100 -3.79 -0.14 -3.55
C ARG A 100 -4.81 0.93 -3.20
N ALA A 101 -5.11 1.09 -1.92
CA ALA A 101 -6.01 2.13 -1.47
C ALA A 101 -5.31 3.51 -1.40
N GLU A 102 -5.99 4.51 -1.92
CA GLU A 102 -5.71 5.94 -1.80
C GLU A 102 -6.46 6.55 -0.62
N ARG A 103 -7.72 6.14 -0.48
CA ARG A 103 -8.67 6.70 0.47
C ARG A 103 -9.70 5.67 0.87
N ILE A 104 -10.17 5.77 2.11
CA ILE A 104 -11.29 4.98 2.61
C ILE A 104 -12.34 5.89 3.23
N PHE A 105 -13.61 5.60 2.92
CA PHE A 105 -14.78 6.21 3.51
C PHE A 105 -15.46 5.17 4.38
N ILE A 106 -15.54 5.42 5.68
CA ILE A 106 -16.02 4.46 6.67
C ILE A 106 -16.54 5.19 7.89
N ALA A 107 -17.67 4.73 8.44
CA ALA A 107 -18.30 5.34 9.62
C ALA A 107 -18.47 6.88 9.52
N GLY A 108 -18.85 7.39 8.34
CA GLY A 108 -19.04 8.82 8.10
C GLY A 108 -17.75 9.65 8.01
N LYS A 109 -16.57 9.01 8.02
CA LYS A 109 -15.27 9.67 7.90
C LYS A 109 -14.64 9.37 6.55
N THR A 110 -13.91 10.35 6.03
CA THR A 110 -12.97 10.18 4.93
C THR A 110 -11.56 10.15 5.50
N VAL A 111 -10.79 9.12 5.16
CA VAL A 111 -9.42 8.96 5.64
C VAL A 111 -8.48 8.79 4.44
N GLU A 112 -7.60 9.77 4.26
CA GLU A 112 -6.53 9.68 3.27
C GLU A 112 -5.52 8.63 3.72
N LEU A 113 -5.11 7.73 2.83
CA LEU A 113 -4.15 6.68 3.12
C LEU A 113 -2.76 7.01 2.53
N ARG A 114 -2.69 7.97 1.61
CA ARG A 114 -1.43 8.45 1.02
C ARG A 114 -0.93 9.76 1.58
#